data_AF-A0A519DA85-F1
#
_entry.id   AF-A0A519DA85-F1
#
_cell.length_a   1.000
_cell.length_b   1.000
_cell.length_c   1.000
_cell.angle_alpha   90.00
_cell.angle_beta   90.00
_cell.angle_gamma   90.00
#
_symmetry.space_group_name_H-M   'P 1'
#
loop_
_entity.id
_entity.type
_entity.pdbx_description
1 polymer ?
#
loop_
_entity_poly.entity_id
_entity_poly.type
_entity_poly.pdbx_seq_one_letter_code
_entity_poly.pdbx_strand_id
1 'polypeptide(L)'
;MAVHQLTWRATASGLEDEMILAEALATLVGDEEAVEIERTSSYHGSFIHMVTAKLTRSGPAQKALANIGKENLQVILSELVTRLDETNVIHFRLDQSDLISGILT
;
A
#
# COMPACT_ATOMS: atom_id res chain seq x y z
N MET A 1 -18.21 -6.57 8.30
CA MET A 1 -17.53 -5.32 8.70
C MET A 1 -16.98 -4.67 7.44
N ALA A 2 -17.12 -3.36 7.30
CA ALA A 2 -16.65 -2.62 6.15
C ALA A 2 -15.22 -2.12 6.42
N VAL A 3 -14.35 -2.12 5.40
CA VAL A 3 -13.05 -1.45 5.50
C VAL A 3 -13.33 0.05 5.55
N HIS A 4 -12.98 0.71 6.66
CA HIS A 4 -13.26 2.14 6.85
C HIS A 4 -12.21 3.03 6.19
N GLN A 5 -10.95 2.59 6.24
CA GLN A 5 -9.80 3.28 5.69
C GLN A 5 -8.78 2.26 5.17
N LEU A 6 -7.98 2.66 4.20
CA LEU A 6 -6.86 1.90 3.66
C LEU A 6 -5.67 2.85 3.54
N THR A 7 -4.49 2.40 3.95
CA THR A 7 -3.24 3.16 3.78
C THR A 7 -2.20 2.22 3.21
N TRP A 8 -1.63 2.60 2.07
CA TRP A 8 -0.45 1.97 1.49
C TRP A 8 0.76 2.81 1.80
N ARG A 9 1.89 2.16 2.06
CA ARG A 9 3.16 2.83 2.30
C ARG A 9 4.28 2.01 1.71
N ALA A 10 5.07 2.65 0.87
CA ALA A 10 6.27 2.08 0.29
C ALA A 10 7.41 3.10 0.39
N THR A 11 8.65 2.63 0.23
CA THR A 11 9.82 3.48 0.35
C THR A 11 10.68 3.33 -0.89
N ALA A 12 10.98 4.45 -1.53
CA ALA A 12 12.00 4.52 -2.56
C ALA A 12 13.31 5.02 -1.91
N SER A 13 14.36 4.21 -2.03
CA SER A 13 15.71 4.59 -1.69
C SER A 13 16.26 5.63 -2.68
N GLY A 14 17.41 6.24 -2.38
CA GLY A 14 18.07 7.17 -3.30
C GLY A 14 18.59 6.54 -4.61
N LEU A 15 18.41 5.24 -4.82
CA LEU A 15 18.73 4.53 -6.07
C LEU A 15 17.49 4.22 -6.92
N GLU A 16 16.30 4.33 -6.34
CA GLU A 16 15.03 4.02 -6.98
C GLU A 16 14.38 5.30 -7.49
N ASP A 17 13.50 5.16 -8.47
CA ASP A 17 12.67 6.26 -8.97
C ASP A 17 11.35 6.29 -8.20
N GLU A 18 11.18 7.28 -7.31
CA GLU A 18 9.98 7.44 -6.51
C GLU A 18 8.71 7.65 -7.34
N MET A 19 8.83 8.19 -8.56
CA MET A 19 7.68 8.46 -9.42
C MET A 19 7.11 7.17 -9.99
N ILE A 20 7.96 6.19 -10.33
CA ILE A 20 7.52 4.86 -10.77
C ILE A 20 6.73 4.16 -9.65
N LEU A 21 7.23 4.24 -8.42
CA LEU A 21 6.55 3.66 -7.26
C LEU A 21 5.22 4.37 -6.96
N ALA A 22 5.17 5.70 -7.11
CA ALA A 22 3.95 6.48 -6.96
C ALA A 22 2.90 6.13 -8.03
N GLU A 23 3.32 5.97 -9.29
CA GLU A 23 2.42 5.56 -10.38
C GLU A 23 1.87 4.15 -10.18
N ALA A 24 2.70 3.21 -9.71
CA ALA A 24 2.26 1.86 -9.39
C ALA A 24 1.22 1.85 -8.26
N LEU A 25 1.42 2.66 -7.21
CA LEU A 25 0.44 2.81 -6.12
C LEU A 25 -0.83 3.54 -6.57
N ALA A 26 -0.72 4.58 -7.39
CA ALA A 26 -1.87 5.29 -7.97
C ALA A 26 -2.72 4.34 -8.81
N THR A 27 -2.08 3.48 -9.61
CA THR A 27 -2.73 2.44 -10.40
C THR A 27 -3.42 1.41 -9.52
N LEU A 28 -2.74 0.89 -8.48
CA LEU A 28 -3.29 -0.07 -7.54
C LEU A 28 -4.51 0.48 -6.79
N VAL A 29 -4.46 1.74 -6.39
CA VAL A 29 -5.53 2.39 -5.61
C VAL A 29 -6.66 2.89 -6.50
N GLY A 30 -6.37 3.21 -7.77
CA GLY A 30 -7.30 3.83 -8.71
C GLY A 30 -7.61 5.29 -8.40
N ASP A 31 -6.72 5.98 -7.70
CA ASP A 31 -6.86 7.38 -7.26
C ASP A 31 -5.47 8.02 -7.14
N GLU A 32 -5.07 8.80 -8.15
CA GLU A 32 -3.77 9.49 -8.19
C GLU A 32 -3.67 10.58 -7.12
N GLU A 33 -4.77 11.31 -6.86
CA GLU A 33 -4.80 12.38 -5.86
C GLU A 33 -4.67 11.85 -4.42
N ALA A 34 -4.87 10.54 -4.21
CA ALA A 34 -4.67 9.89 -2.93
C ALA A 34 -3.20 9.57 -2.63
N VAL A 35 -2.29 9.74 -3.59
CA VAL A 35 -0.85 9.41 -3.47
C VAL A 35 -0.03 10.65 -3.16
N GLU A 36 0.81 10.56 -2.14
CA GLU A 36 1.74 11.59 -1.69
C GLU A 36 3.16 11.04 -1.64
N ILE A 37 4.14 11.87 -2.03
CA ILE A 37 5.57 11.57 -1.92
C ILE A 37 6.18 12.54 -0.90
N GLU A 38 6.73 12.00 0.19
CA GLU A 38 7.42 12.77 1.22
C GLU A 38 8.91 12.41 1.25
N ARG A 39 9.80 13.39 1.18
CA ARG A 39 11.24 13.17 1.40
C ARG A 39 11.56 13.15 2.88
N THR A 40 12.18 12.07 3.36
CA THR A 40 12.53 11.90 4.77
C THR A 40 13.90 11.22 4.94
N SER A 41 14.36 11.05 6.19
CA SER A 41 15.59 10.31 6.50
C SER A 41 15.26 8.89 6.93
N SER A 42 15.96 7.92 6.34
CA SER A 42 15.95 6.53 6.77
C SER A 42 16.51 6.37 8.19
N TYR A 43 16.36 5.17 8.73
CA TYR A 43 16.92 4.79 10.02
C TYR A 43 18.44 5.04 10.12
N HIS A 44 19.18 4.91 9.02
CA HIS A 44 20.62 5.14 8.96
C HIS A 44 21.00 6.55 8.47
N GLY A 45 20.05 7.48 8.41
CA GLY A 45 20.28 8.89 8.07
C GLY A 45 20.36 9.19 6.57
N SER A 46 20.41 8.17 5.70
CA SER A 46 20.31 8.35 4.25
C SER A 46 18.94 8.90 3.87
N PHE A 47 18.88 9.79 2.86
CA PHE A 47 17.61 10.28 2.32
C PHE A 47 16.84 9.16 1.61
N ILE A 48 15.54 9.15 1.81
CA ILE A 48 14.56 8.26 1.17
C ILE A 48 13.30 9.06 0.81
N HIS A 49 12.51 8.52 -0.11
CA HIS A 49 11.17 9.00 -0.40
C HIS A 49 10.15 8.00 0.16
N MET A 50 9.25 8.50 0.99
CA MET A 50 8.10 7.77 1.49
C MET A 50 6.93 8.02 0.56
N VAL A 51 6.48 6.98 -0.14
CA VAL A 51 5.32 7.04 -1.03
C VAL A 51 4.13 6.47 -0.30
N THR A 52 3.11 7.29 -0.06
CA THR A 52 1.93 6.92 0.73
C THR A 52 0.67 7.13 -0.08
N ALA A 53 -0.23 6.14 -0.10
CA ALA A 53 -1.58 6.31 -0.63
C ALA A 53 -2.59 6.17 0.51
N LYS A 54 -3.42 7.21 0.76
CA LYS A 54 -4.33 7.22 1.92
C LYS A 54 -5.79 7.43 1.52
N LEU A 55 -6.60 6.40 1.74
CA LEU A 55 -8.05 6.44 1.53
C LEU A 55 -8.78 6.42 2.87
N THR A 56 -9.46 7.51 3.21
CA THR A 56 -10.16 7.69 4.50
C THR A 56 -11.66 7.39 4.44
N ARG A 57 -12.19 7.14 3.24
CA ARG A 57 -13.60 6.83 3.01
C ARG A 57 -13.77 5.34 2.70
N SER A 58 -14.79 4.73 3.29
CA SER A 58 -15.01 3.29 3.19
C SER A 58 -15.23 2.78 1.76
N GLY A 59 -15.96 3.53 0.92
CA GLY A 59 -16.20 3.14 -0.47
C GLY A 59 -14.91 3.03 -1.30
N PRO A 60 -14.10 4.11 -1.42
CA PRO A 60 -12.78 4.04 -2.05
C PRO A 60 -11.86 3.00 -1.43
N ALA A 61 -11.80 2.92 -0.09
CA ALA A 61 -10.92 1.97 0.60
C ALA A 61 -11.26 0.50 0.27
N GLN A 62 -12.55 0.16 0.20
CA GLN A 62 -12.99 -1.18 -0.21
C GLN A 62 -12.68 -1.48 -1.67
N LYS A 63 -12.86 -0.51 -2.57
CA LYS A 63 -12.52 -0.68 -4.00
C LYS A 63 -11.02 -0.90 -4.18
N ALA A 64 -10.18 -0.07 -3.57
CA ALA A 64 -8.74 -0.22 -3.64
C ALA A 64 -8.24 -1.54 -3.01
N LEU A 65 -8.83 -1.97 -1.89
CA LEU A 65 -8.52 -3.29 -1.33
C LEU A 65 -8.91 -4.42 -2.30
N ALA A 66 -10.04 -4.30 -3.01
CA ALA A 66 -10.47 -5.31 -3.97
C ALA A 66 -9.51 -5.45 -5.17
N ASN A 67 -8.74 -4.41 -5.50
CA ASN A 67 -7.80 -4.41 -6.62
C ASN A 67 -6.64 -5.39 -6.45
N ILE A 68 -6.32 -5.83 -5.22
CA ILE A 68 -5.26 -6.83 -5.00
C ILE A 68 -5.66 -8.23 -5.51
N GLY A 69 -6.91 -8.42 -5.92
CA GLY A 69 -7.41 -9.68 -6.48
C GLY A 69 -7.89 -10.68 -5.42
N LYS A 70 -8.77 -11.59 -5.88
CA LYS A 70 -9.46 -12.55 -5.01
C LYS A 70 -8.49 -13.47 -4.27
N GLU A 71 -7.43 -13.94 -4.94
CA GLU A 71 -6.49 -14.91 -4.39
C GLU A 71 -5.75 -14.33 -3.18
N ASN A 72 -5.19 -13.13 -3.32
CA ASN A 72 -4.54 -12.40 -2.22
C ASN A 72 -5.51 -12.11 -1.07
N LEU A 73 -6.76 -11.74 -1.38
CA LEU A 73 -7.78 -11.54 -0.35
C LEU A 73 -8.10 -12.83 0.42
N GLN A 74 -8.06 -14.00 -0.22
CA GLN A 74 -8.24 -15.28 0.47
C GLN A 74 -7.06 -15.61 1.39
N VAL A 75 -5.83 -15.30 0.97
CA VAL A 75 -4.64 -15.45 1.83
C VAL A 75 -4.79 -14.58 3.08
N ILE A 76 -5.09 -13.29 2.90
CA ILE A 76 -5.31 -12.36 4.03
C ILE A 76 -6.43 -12.86 4.96
N LEU A 77 -7.53 -13.36 4.39
CA LEU A 77 -8.66 -13.89 5.17
C LEU A 77 -8.26 -15.14 5.98
N SER A 78 -7.46 -16.03 5.39
CA SER A 78 -7.00 -17.26 6.06
C SER A 78 -6.05 -16.98 7.23
N GLU A 79 -5.35 -15.85 7.19
CA GLU A 79 -4.36 -15.42 8.19
C GLU A 79 -4.87 -14.26 9.08
N LEU A 80 -6.16 -13.94 8.99
CA LEU A 80 -6.75 -12.72 9.55
C LEU A 80 -6.43 -12.54 11.05
N VAL A 81 -6.51 -13.62 11.83
CA VAL A 81 -6.26 -13.60 13.28
C VAL A 81 -4.83 -13.15 13.60
N THR A 82 -3.86 -13.52 12.77
CA THR A 82 -2.45 -13.16 12.96
C THR A 82 -2.08 -11.78 12.39
N ARG A 83 -2.93 -11.24 11.50
CA ARG A 83 -2.72 -9.96 10.82
C ARG A 83 -3.44 -8.78 11.51
N LEU A 84 -4.42 -9.08 12.36
CA LEU A 84 -5.21 -8.10 13.10
C LEU A 84 -4.44 -7.65 14.35
N ASP A 85 -4.24 -6.35 14.50
CA ASP A 85 -3.67 -5.77 15.73
C ASP A 85 -4.75 -5.41 16.77
N GLU A 86 -4.32 -4.95 17.93
CA GLU A 86 -5.19 -4.53 19.04
C GLU A 86 -6.11 -3.35 18.71
N THR A 87 -5.84 -2.64 17.61
CA THR A 87 -6.64 -1.49 17.14
C THR A 87 -7.59 -1.85 15.99
N ASN A 88 -7.72 -3.14 15.66
CA ASN A 88 -8.49 -3.67 14.55
C ASN A 88 -7.96 -3.25 13.16
N VAL A 89 -6.64 -3.09 13.01
CA VAL A 89 -6.00 -2.90 11.70
C VAL A 89 -5.43 -4.21 11.21
N ILE A 90 -5.70 -4.53 9.94
CA ILE A 90 -5.15 -5.71 9.26
C ILE A 90 -3.89 -5.28 8.53
N HIS A 91 -2.75 -5.90 8.87
CA HIS A 91 -1.47 -5.62 8.22
C HIS A 91 -1.15 -6.68 7.17
N PHE A 92 -0.78 -6.23 5.99
CA PHE A 92 -0.27 -7.07 4.90
C PHE A 92 0.71 -6.30 4.03
N ARG A 93 1.44 -7.02 3.17
CA ARG A 93 2.47 -6.46 2.32
C ARG A 93 2.30 -7.05 0.92
N LEU A 94 2.67 -6.26 -0.07
CA LEU A 94 2.92 -6.72 -1.43
C LEU A 94 4.41 -6.58 -1.70
N ASP A 95 4.96 -7.41 -2.59
CA ASP A 95 6.30 -7.18 -3.11
C ASP A 95 6.34 -5.91 -3.97
N GLN A 96 7.31 -5.03 -3.69
CA GLN A 96 7.43 -3.73 -4.36
C GLN A 96 7.83 -3.88 -5.83
N SER A 97 8.71 -4.83 -6.15
CA SER A 97 9.18 -5.05 -7.53
C SER A 97 8.08 -5.66 -8.38
N ASP A 98 7.33 -6.61 -7.79
CA ASP A 98 6.16 -7.20 -8.43
C ASP A 98 5.08 -6.14 -8.65
N LEU A 99 4.78 -5.30 -7.65
CA LEU A 99 3.82 -4.20 -7.79
C LEU A 99 4.18 -3.25 -8.94
N ILE A 100 5.44 -2.82 -9.01
CA ILE A 100 5.94 -1.97 -10.11
C ILE A 100 5.80 -2.68 -11.47
N SER A 101 5.96 -4.01 -11.48
CA SER A 101 5.81 -4.85 -12.67
C SER A 101 4.36 -5.22 -13.00
N GLY A 102 3.38 -4.73 -12.22
CA GLY A 102 1.96 -5.03 -12.39
C GLY A 102 1.53 -6.42 -11.88
N ILE A 103 2.36 -7.06 -11.06
CA ILE A 103 2.11 -8.34 -10.38
C ILE A 103 1.71 -8.04 -8.92
N LEU A 104 0.80 -8.85 -8.36
CA LEU A 104 0.26 -8.64 -7.01
C LEU A 104 0.50 -9.90 -6.16
N THR A 105 1.57 -9.88 -5.36
CA THR A 105 2.11 -11.01 -4.58
C THR A 105 2.52 -10.58 -3.18
#